data_AF-A0A3Z2VFI6-F1
#
_entry.id   AF-A0A3Z2VFI6-F1
#
_cell.length_a   1.000
_cell.length_b   1.000
_cell.length_c   1.000
_cell.angle_alpha   90.00
_cell.angle_beta   90.00
_cell.angle_gamma   90.00
#
_symmetry.space_group_name_H-M   'P 1'
#
loop_
_entity.id
_entity.type
_entity.pdbx_description
1 polymer ?
#
loop_
_entity_poly.entity_id
_entity_poly.type
_entity_poly.pdbx_seq_one_letter_code
_entity_poly.pdbx_strand_id
1 'polypeptide(L)'
;MDLEKALKEAETGYSLKLTSTDEAEMLAYISTVLELHAKGELLHESAIDRVMTLCVLINKGNRQELSRTLRGFNNGGNWPSTTGNPSGGGRGNL
;
A
#
# COMPACT_ATOMS: atom_id res chain seq x y z
N MET A 1 2.62 6.56 24.87
CA MET A 1 2.33 5.28 24.19
C MET A 1 3.60 4.92 23.44
N ASP A 2 4.15 3.75 23.68
CA ASP A 2 5.40 3.31 23.05
C ASP A 2 5.08 2.69 21.68
N LEU A 3 5.57 3.33 20.62
CA LEU A 3 5.27 2.98 19.23
C LEU A 3 5.81 1.59 18.89
N GLU A 4 6.99 1.22 19.43
CA GLU A 4 7.58 -0.11 19.27
C GLU A 4 6.72 -1.20 19.91
N LYS A 5 6.17 -0.91 21.09
CA LYS A 5 5.29 -1.84 21.80
C LYS A 5 3.98 -2.06 21.04
N ALA A 6 3.37 -0.98 20.56
CA ALA A 6 2.14 -1.06 19.76
C ALA A 6 2.36 -1.81 18.44
N LEU A 7 3.52 -1.63 17.80
CA LEU A 7 3.93 -2.38 16.60
C LEU A 7 4.07 -3.87 16.88
N LYS A 8 4.77 -4.26 17.94
CA LYS A 8 4.92 -5.68 18.34
C LYS A 8 3.59 -6.36 18.66
N GLU A 9 2.68 -5.66 19.33
CA GLU A 9 1.36 -6.20 19.63
C GLU A 9 0.53 -6.39 18.34
N ALA A 10 0.61 -5.44 17.41
CA ALA A 10 -0.05 -5.54 16.11
C ALA A 10 0.52 -6.65 15.21
N GLU A 11 1.84 -6.91 15.26
CA GLU A 11 2.49 -7.97 14.48
C GLU A 11 1.89 -9.35 14.73
N THR A 12 1.47 -9.63 15.96
CA THR A 12 0.82 -10.91 16.32
C THR A 12 -0.58 -11.08 15.74
N GLY A 13 -1.21 -9.98 15.27
CA GLY A 13 -2.55 -9.96 14.69
C GLY A 13 -2.59 -10.04 13.16
N TYR A 14 -1.45 -9.94 12.47
CA TYR A 14 -1.43 -10.03 11.02
C TYR A 14 -1.60 -11.47 10.54
N SER A 15 -2.54 -11.69 9.62
CA SER A 15 -2.77 -13.00 9.01
C SER A 15 -1.65 -13.41 8.05
N LEU A 16 -0.94 -12.44 7.47
CA LEU A 16 0.16 -12.70 6.53
C LEU A 16 1.52 -12.65 7.22
N LYS A 17 2.27 -13.77 7.16
CA LYS A 17 3.70 -13.77 7.51
C LYS A 17 4.50 -13.22 6.34
N LEU A 18 4.97 -11.99 6.44
CA LEU A 18 5.79 -11.34 5.40
C LEU A 18 7.19 -11.97 5.34
N THR A 19 7.75 -12.00 4.13
CA THR A 19 9.17 -12.32 3.93
C THR A 19 9.99 -11.03 3.93
N SER A 20 11.32 -11.14 4.11
CA SER A 20 12.22 -9.98 4.00
C SER A 20 12.12 -9.28 2.63
N THR A 21 11.79 -10.01 1.57
CA THR A 21 11.53 -9.44 0.24
C THR A 21 10.23 -8.67 0.21
N ASP A 22 9.15 -9.21 0.79
CA ASP A 22 7.85 -8.52 0.90
C ASP A 22 8.04 -7.20 1.67
N GLU A 23 8.81 -7.22 2.76
CA GLU A 23 9.13 -6.05 3.58
C GLU A 23 9.91 -4.97 2.81
N ALA A 24 10.94 -5.38 2.07
CA ALA A 24 11.73 -4.45 1.26
C ALA A 24 10.89 -3.81 0.14
N GLU A 25 10.04 -4.59 -0.54
CA GLU A 25 9.13 -4.09 -1.57
C GLU A 25 8.08 -3.14 -0.99
N MET A 26 7.53 -3.45 0.19
CA MET A 26 6.61 -2.57 0.90
C MET A 26 7.28 -1.25 1.31
N LEU A 27 8.51 -1.30 1.81
CA LEU A 27 9.25 -0.10 2.20
C LEU A 27 9.49 0.82 0.99
N ALA A 28 9.91 0.24 -0.14
CA ALA A 28 10.08 0.98 -1.39
C ALA A 28 8.75 1.61 -1.84
N TYR A 29 7.65 0.85 -1.80
CA TYR A 29 6.31 1.34 -2.15
C TYR A 29 5.90 2.54 -1.29
N ILE A 30 5.99 2.41 0.04
CA ILE A 30 5.60 3.45 0.99
C ILE A 30 6.47 4.70 0.79
N SER A 31 7.78 4.53 0.63
CA SER A 31 8.71 5.63 0.41
C SER A 31 8.32 6.47 -0.81
N THR A 32 8.02 5.82 -1.93
CA THR A 32 7.60 6.54 -3.14
C THR A 32 6.22 7.19 -2.99
N VAL A 33 5.26 6.57 -2.32
CA VAL A 33 3.96 7.21 -2.02
C VAL A 33 4.17 8.53 -1.26
N LEU A 34 5.06 8.52 -0.26
CA LEU A 34 5.39 9.71 0.52
C LEU A 34 6.14 10.76 -0.31
N GLU A 35 7.07 10.35 -1.17
CA GLU A 35 7.78 11.27 -2.07
C GLU A 35 6.86 11.94 -3.09
N LEU A 36 5.95 11.18 -3.72
CA LEU A 36 4.96 11.73 -4.65
C LEU A 36 4.03 12.71 -3.95
N HIS A 37 3.62 12.40 -2.72
CA HIS A 37 2.83 13.31 -1.91
C HIS A 37 3.58 14.60 -1.58
N ALA A 38 4.84 14.48 -1.16
CA ALA A 38 5.69 15.63 -0.83
C ALA A 38 5.93 16.55 -2.04
N LYS A 39 5.98 15.98 -3.26
CA LYS A 39 6.08 16.73 -4.52
C LYS A 39 4.75 17.34 -4.98
N GLY A 40 3.64 17.03 -4.32
CA GLY A 40 2.29 17.45 -4.74
C GLY A 40 1.74 16.66 -5.93
N GLU A 41 2.41 15.58 -6.35
CA GLU A 41 2.00 14.69 -7.44
C GLU A 41 0.93 13.67 -6.99
N LEU A 42 0.78 13.51 -5.67
CA LEU A 42 -0.25 12.67 -5.06
C LEU A 42 -0.96 13.43 -3.94
N LEU A 43 -2.30 13.43 -3.97
CA LEU A 43 -3.10 14.01 -2.90
C LEU A 43 -2.91 13.25 -1.60
N HIS A 44 -2.99 13.96 -0.47
CA HIS A 44 -2.83 13.39 0.86
C HIS A 44 -3.76 12.19 1.11
N GLU A 45 -5.04 12.33 0.74
CA GLU A 45 -6.05 11.27 0.87
C GLU A 45 -5.67 10.03 0.06
N SER A 46 -5.22 10.23 -1.19
CA SER A 46 -4.78 9.12 -2.04
C SER A 46 -3.53 8.44 -1.49
N ALA A 47 -2.60 9.19 -0.89
CA ALA A 47 -1.43 8.62 -0.24
C ALA A 47 -1.83 7.75 0.98
N ILE A 48 -2.74 8.24 1.82
CA ILE A 48 -3.27 7.47 2.96
C ILE A 48 -3.98 6.20 2.49
N ASP A 49 -4.84 6.29 1.47
CA ASP A 49 -5.63 5.16 0.99
C ASP A 49 -4.73 4.03 0.46
N ARG A 50 -3.59 4.37 -0.15
CA ARG A 50 -2.57 3.39 -0.58
C ARG A 50 -1.90 2.68 0.59
N VAL A 51 -1.49 3.41 1.63
CA VAL A 51 -0.90 2.80 2.83
C VAL A 51 -1.92 1.90 3.53
N MET A 52 -3.17 2.36 3.67
CA MET A 52 -4.26 1.59 4.27
C MET A 52 -4.58 0.31 3.49
N THR A 53 -4.52 0.37 2.15
CA THR A 53 -4.72 -0.82 1.30
C THR A 53 -3.71 -1.92 1.64
N LEU A 54 -2.42 -1.60 1.81
CA LEU A 54 -1.41 -2.57 2.21
C LEU A 54 -1.75 -3.20 3.56
N CYS A 55 -2.10 -2.39 4.57
CA CYS A 55 -2.49 -2.88 5.89
C CYS A 55 -3.69 -3.83 5.81
N VAL A 56 -4.71 -3.53 5.00
CA VAL A 56 -5.87 -4.40 4.79
C VAL A 56 -5.47 -5.72 4.13
N LEU A 57 -4.60 -5.70 3.12
CA LEU A 57 -4.16 -6.91 2.43
C LEU A 57 -3.36 -7.84 3.34
N ILE A 58 -2.48 -7.28 4.18
CA ILE A 58 -1.70 -8.01 5.18
C ILE A 58 -2.63 -8.60 6.25
N ASN A 59 -3.56 -7.80 6.77
CA ASN A 59 -4.56 -8.24 7.75
C ASN A 59 -5.44 -9.39 7.23
N LYS A 60 -5.84 -9.34 5.95
CA LYS A 60 -6.66 -10.37 5.30
C LYS A 60 -5.86 -11.60 4.85
N GLY A 61 -4.53 -11.57 4.93
CA GLY A 61 -3.70 -12.67 4.43
C GLY A 61 -3.70 -12.79 2.90
N ASN A 62 -4.04 -11.74 2.16
CA ASN A 62 -4.18 -11.79 0.70
C ASN A 62 -2.84 -11.52 0.00
N ARG A 63 -1.96 -12.53 0.00
CA ARG A 63 -0.61 -12.45 -0.60
C ARG A 63 -0.61 -12.17 -2.10
N GLN A 64 -1.55 -12.75 -2.85
CA GLN A 64 -1.59 -12.59 -4.30
C GLN A 64 -1.86 -11.13 -4.68
N GLU A 65 -2.80 -10.49 -3.99
CA GLU A 65 -3.15 -9.11 -4.25
C GLU A 65 -2.09 -8.14 -3.70
N LEU A 66 -1.44 -8.48 -2.58
CA LEU A 66 -0.27 -7.74 -2.07
C LEU A 66 0.84 -7.71 -3.13
N SER A 67 1.23 -8.88 -3.66
CA SER A 67 2.26 -8.99 -4.69
C SER A 67 1.88 -8.24 -5.98
N ARG A 68 0.61 -8.29 -6.39
CA ARG A 68 0.12 -7.50 -7.53
C ARG A 68 0.24 -6.00 -7.29
N THR A 69 -0.10 -5.54 -6.09
CA THR A 69 -0.01 -4.13 -5.70
C THR A 69 1.44 -3.64 -5.75
N LEU A 70 2.37 -4.41 -5.17
CA LEU A 70 3.80 -4.09 -5.13
C LEU A 70 4.48 -4.19 -6.51
N ARG A 71 4.07 -5.13 -7.36
CA ARG A 71 4.59 -5.25 -8.74
C ARG A 71 4.01 -4.21 -9.70
N GLY A 72 2.73 -3.87 -9.53
CA GLY A 72 2.09 -2.79 -10.28
C GLY A 72 2.81 -1.46 -10.06
N PHE A 73 3.36 -1.26 -8.86
CA PHE A 73 4.22 -0.15 -8.51
C PHE A 73 5.58 -0.17 -9.24
N ASN A 74 6.34 -1.26 -9.16
CA ASN A 74 7.69 -1.33 -9.72
C ASN A 74 7.74 -1.26 -11.26
N ASN A 75 6.64 -1.59 -11.95
CA ASN A 75 6.58 -1.60 -13.41
C ASN A 75 6.02 -0.30 -14.02
N GLY A 76 5.99 0.80 -13.26
CA GLY A 76 5.44 2.07 -13.76
C GLY A 76 3.92 2.02 -13.99
N GLY A 77 3.21 1.19 -13.22
CA GLY A 77 1.76 1.09 -13.30
C GLY A 77 1.05 2.41 -13.01
N ASN A 78 -0.24 2.45 -13.37
CA ASN A 78 -1.06 3.66 -13.34
C ASN A 78 -1.22 4.20 -11.90
N TRP A 79 -0.32 5.11 -11.51
CA TRP A 79 -0.44 5.86 -10.28
C TRP A 79 -1.74 6.67 -10.28
N PRO A 80 -2.48 6.71 -9.17
CA PRO A 80 -3.61 7.62 -9.05
C PRO A 80 -3.06 9.06 -9.16
N SER A 81 -3.64 9.86 -10.06
CA SER A 81 -3.18 11.22 -10.34
C SER A 81 -3.67 12.23 -9.29
N THR A 82 -3.07 13.43 -9.33
CA THR A 82 -3.46 14.64 -8.56
C THR A 82 -4.94 15.02 -8.66
N THR A 83 -5.64 14.54 -9.69
CA THR A 83 -7.09 14.58 -9.80
C THR A 83 -7.66 13.44 -8.97
N GLY A 84 -8.02 13.75 -7.71
CA GLY A 84 -8.70 12.81 -6.83
C GLY A 84 -9.87 12.15 -7.54
N ASN A 85 -9.71 10.86 -7.85
CA ASN A 85 -10.84 9.99 -8.14
C ASN A 85 -10.95 8.98 -7.00
N PRO A 86 -11.62 9.34 -5.90
CA PRO A 86 -12.00 8.38 -4.88
C PRO A 86 -13.20 7.61 -5.45
N SER A 87 -13.03 6.32 -5.69
CA SER A 87 -14.06 5.35 -6.11
C SER A 87 -14.31 5.20 -7.62
N GLY A 88 -14.31 3.94 -8.07
CA GLY A 88 -15.16 3.51 -9.20
C GLY A 88 -14.52 3.54 -10.58
N GLY A 89 -13.84 2.45 -10.94
CA GLY A 89 -13.51 2.12 -12.33
C GLY A 89 -13.59 0.62 -12.51
N GLY A 90 -14.81 0.07 -12.42
CA GLY A 90 -15.07 -1.34 -12.61
C GLY A 90 -14.49 -1.80 -13.95
N ARG A 91 -13.58 -2.77 -13.90
CA ARG A 91 -13.30 -3.63 -15.05
C ARG A 91 -14.49 -4.56 -15.23
N GLY A 92 -15.57 -3.99 -15.80
CA GLY A 92 -16.55 -4.75 -16.55
C GLY A 92 -15.89 -5.24 -17.85
N ASN A 93 -16.15 -6.51 -18.18
CA ASN A 93 -15.76 -7.17 -19.41
C ASN A 93 -15.92 -6.28 -20.65
N LEU A 94 -14.86 -6.23 -21.46
CA LEU A 94 -14.93 -6.36 -22.92
C LEU A 94 -13.75 -7.22 -23.39
#